data_AF-A0A2N3EQV0-F1
#
_entry.id   AF-A0A2N3EQV0-F1
#
_cell.length_a   1.000
_cell.length_b   1.000
_cell.length_c   1.000
_cell.angle_alpha   90.00
_cell.angle_beta   90.00
_cell.angle_gamma   90.00
#
_symmetry.space_group_name_H-M   'P 1'
#
loop_
_entity.id
_entity.type
_entity.pdbx_description
1 polymer ?
#
loop_
_entity_poly.entity_id
_entity_poly.type
_entity_poly.pdbx_seq_one_letter_code
_entity_poly.pdbx_strand_id
1 'polypeptide(L)'
;MVKKMRHWFLPGPMEEEPDYLPPGPRAEPREAEVLDDWRKAEAGHAARLARVAGRVGALDDRLRRGPKGWRHRLALIEAADLSWLNGDRIGPDRLALWISMRISGLHDDTAALARVGWAVRRLTGGPGPEEDLSAFLDRRDPENMADEAEPFGDRVGGWLDLMAQAAKLHPITRACMGFHLWSLAGLGQHGDRLEAAITAARIAASDGKGAVFAPLAMGGAGGLRAGGPPADRLARWLDGMETACLTGMRHLDDIEAWSARAETEMSSLSGRTPPALCAVLTEWPLVSAPMAEALTGASRAAVQRNLAWMEARGLIREVTGQGRFRMWRAVA
;
A
#
# COMPACT_ATOMS: atom_id res chain seq x y z
N MET A 1 13.66 -29.39 59.83
CA MET A 1 14.18 -29.16 58.46
C MET A 1 14.53 -30.51 57.86
N VAL A 2 13.69 -31.06 56.98
CA VAL A 2 14.04 -32.22 56.15
C VAL A 2 13.59 -31.88 54.73
N LYS A 3 14.54 -31.43 53.91
CA LYS A 3 14.32 -31.10 52.50
C LYS A 3 14.26 -32.44 51.75
N LYS A 4 13.07 -32.93 51.44
CA LYS A 4 12.90 -34.11 50.57
C LYS A 4 13.45 -33.76 49.18
N MET A 5 14.65 -34.25 48.86
CA MET A 5 15.17 -34.25 47.50
C MET A 5 14.26 -35.16 46.66
N ARG A 6 13.53 -34.57 45.70
CA ARG A 6 12.88 -35.33 44.64
C ARG A 6 13.90 -35.59 43.55
N HIS A 7 14.10 -36.86 43.23
CA HIS A 7 14.92 -37.27 42.10
C HIS A 7 14.14 -37.04 40.80
N TRP A 8 14.76 -36.39 39.82
CA TRP A 8 14.11 -35.91 38.58
C TRP A 8 13.53 -37.02 37.67
N PHE A 9 13.88 -38.27 37.95
CA PHE A 9 13.53 -39.44 37.15
C PHE A 9 12.29 -40.21 37.65
N LEU A 10 11.61 -39.75 38.71
CA LEU A 10 10.31 -40.29 39.10
C LEU A 10 9.20 -39.57 38.31
N PRO A 11 8.29 -40.30 37.62
CA PRO A 11 7.16 -39.67 36.95
C PRO A 11 6.35 -38.85 37.96
N GLY A 12 5.99 -37.63 37.55
CA GLY A 12 5.15 -36.74 38.33
C GLY A 12 3.79 -37.35 38.64
N PRO A 13 3.04 -36.83 39.64
CA PRO A 13 1.64 -37.21 39.81
C PRO A 13 0.91 -36.99 38.48
N MET A 14 -0.02 -37.90 38.14
CA MET A 14 -0.87 -37.77 36.96
C MET A 14 -1.42 -36.34 36.90
N GLU A 15 -0.97 -35.56 35.93
CA GLU A 15 -1.60 -34.28 35.59
C GLU A 15 -3.03 -34.60 35.13
N GLU A 16 -4.00 -33.77 35.53
CA GLU A 16 -5.36 -33.86 34.99
C GLU A 16 -5.26 -33.93 33.47
N GLU A 17 -5.92 -34.92 32.87
CA GLU A 17 -5.92 -35.11 31.42
C GLU A 17 -6.28 -33.76 30.77
N PRO A 18 -5.40 -33.21 29.90
CA PRO A 18 -5.71 -31.99 29.18
C PRO A 18 -7.03 -32.19 28.47
N ASP A 19 -7.94 -31.22 28.55
CA ASP A 19 -9.19 -31.27 27.80
C ASP A 19 -8.86 -31.34 26.30
N TYR A 20 -8.94 -32.54 25.73
CA TYR A 20 -8.67 -32.81 24.32
C TYR A 20 -9.86 -32.43 23.43
N LEU A 21 -10.94 -31.88 24.00
CA LEU A 21 -12.03 -31.38 23.21
C LEU A 21 -11.55 -30.16 22.41
N PRO A 22 -11.71 -30.16 21.08
CA PRO A 22 -11.52 -28.95 20.31
C PRO A 22 -12.44 -27.87 20.89
N PRO A 23 -11.96 -26.63 21.08
CA PRO A 23 -12.78 -25.56 21.61
C PRO A 23 -14.06 -25.49 20.79
N GLY A 24 -15.21 -25.56 21.49
CA GLY A 24 -16.52 -25.50 20.85
C GLY A 24 -16.65 -24.26 19.96
N PRO A 25 -17.57 -24.28 18.98
CA PRO A 25 -17.78 -23.14 18.07
C PRO A 25 -17.99 -21.88 18.91
N ARG A 26 -17.06 -20.92 18.77
CA ARG A 26 -17.21 -19.61 19.42
C ARG A 26 -18.46 -18.97 18.85
N ALA A 27 -19.35 -18.53 19.73
CA ALA A 27 -20.48 -17.71 19.30
C ALA A 27 -19.93 -16.52 18.51
N GLU A 28 -20.44 -16.30 17.31
CA GLU A 28 -20.08 -15.14 16.51
C GLU A 28 -20.47 -13.88 17.31
N PRO A 29 -19.53 -12.98 17.59
CA PRO A 29 -19.84 -11.73 18.28
C PRO A 29 -20.90 -10.97 17.47
N ARG A 30 -21.85 -10.35 18.16
CA ARG A 30 -22.85 -9.51 17.48
C ARG A 30 -22.14 -8.31 16.83
N GLU A 31 -22.57 -7.86 15.66
CA GLU A 31 -21.97 -6.72 14.95
C GLU A 31 -21.84 -5.46 15.85
N ALA A 32 -22.84 -5.22 16.70
CA ALA A 32 -22.83 -4.12 17.66
C ALA A 32 -21.66 -4.21 18.68
N GLU A 33 -21.33 -5.43 19.13
CA GLU A 33 -20.23 -5.67 20.07
C GLU A 33 -18.87 -5.42 19.40
N VAL A 34 -18.74 -5.82 18.12
CA VAL A 34 -17.55 -5.54 17.30
C VAL A 34 -17.32 -4.03 17.20
N LEU A 35 -18.36 -3.27 16.87
CA LEU A 35 -18.26 -1.80 16.73
C LEU A 35 -17.92 -1.10 18.06
N ASP A 36 -18.45 -1.58 19.19
CA ASP A 36 -18.15 -1.01 20.50
C ASP A 36 -16.68 -1.20 20.90
N ASP A 37 -16.07 -2.33 20.57
CA ASP A 37 -14.65 -2.55 20.82
C ASP A 37 -13.76 -1.62 19.97
N TRP A 38 -14.15 -1.33 18.72
CA TRP A 38 -13.46 -0.34 17.89
C TRP A 38 -13.64 1.09 18.40
N ARG A 39 -14.83 1.46 18.92
CA ARG A 39 -15.04 2.76 19.57
C ARG A 39 -14.17 2.92 20.81
N LYS A 40 -14.07 1.89 21.64
CA LYS A 40 -13.17 1.88 22.82
C LYS A 40 -11.71 1.98 22.41
N ALA A 41 -11.30 1.26 21.37
CA ALA A 41 -9.94 1.33 20.83
C ALA A 41 -9.61 2.74 20.33
N GLU A 42 -10.52 3.38 19.59
CA GLU A 42 -10.34 4.77 19.14
C GLU A 42 -10.17 5.73 20.31
N ALA A 43 -11.06 5.65 21.30
CA ALA A 43 -10.99 6.50 22.49
C ALA A 43 -9.66 6.31 23.24
N GLY A 44 -9.19 5.06 23.37
CA GLY A 44 -7.91 4.73 24.00
C GLY A 44 -6.68 5.22 23.23
N HIS A 45 -6.80 5.45 21.91
CA HIS A 45 -5.72 5.91 21.05
C HIS A 45 -5.92 7.32 20.49
N ALA A 46 -6.88 8.10 21.01
CA ALA A 46 -7.28 9.39 20.44
C ALA A 46 -6.10 10.37 20.24
N ALA A 47 -5.18 10.46 21.19
CA ALA A 47 -4.00 11.33 21.07
C ALA A 47 -3.04 10.88 19.96
N ARG A 48 -2.86 9.57 19.78
CA ARG A 48 -2.03 9.02 18.69
C ARG A 48 -2.74 9.19 17.35
N LEU A 49 -4.03 8.90 17.30
CA LEU A 49 -4.86 9.10 16.12
C LEU A 49 -4.80 10.55 15.63
N ALA A 50 -4.96 11.54 16.53
CA ALA A 50 -4.85 12.95 16.18
C ALA A 50 -3.48 13.32 15.58
N ARG A 51 -2.39 12.74 16.10
CA ARG A 51 -1.04 12.93 15.56
C ARG A 51 -0.94 12.37 14.13
N VAL A 52 -1.39 11.14 13.92
CA VAL A 52 -1.36 10.49 12.60
C VAL A 52 -2.24 11.25 11.60
N ALA A 53 -3.44 11.66 12.00
CA ALA A 53 -4.31 12.50 11.18
C ALA A 53 -3.62 13.81 10.77
N GLY A 54 -2.88 14.45 11.69
CA GLY A 54 -2.05 15.62 11.37
C GLY A 54 -0.96 15.32 10.33
N ARG A 55 -0.34 14.13 10.35
CA ARG A 55 0.65 13.71 9.34
C ARG A 55 0.00 13.45 7.97
N VAL A 56 -1.13 12.77 7.95
CA VAL A 56 -1.92 12.55 6.73
C VAL A 56 -2.35 13.89 6.13
N GLY A 57 -2.86 14.82 6.95
CA GLY A 57 -3.23 16.16 6.52
C GLY A 57 -2.06 17.01 6.00
N ALA A 58 -0.86 16.87 6.58
CA ALA A 58 0.34 17.52 6.06
C ALA A 58 0.75 16.97 4.69
N LEU A 59 0.69 15.65 4.51
CA LEU A 59 0.95 15.00 3.22
C LEU A 59 -0.11 15.39 2.18
N ASP A 60 -1.39 15.46 2.57
CA ASP A 60 -2.49 15.96 1.73
C ASP A 60 -2.19 17.36 1.20
N ASP A 61 -1.86 18.29 2.09
CA ASP A 61 -1.55 19.67 1.70
C ASP A 61 -0.35 19.75 0.77
N ARG A 62 0.69 18.96 1.05
CA ARG A 62 1.87 18.86 0.21
C ARG A 62 1.55 18.36 -1.20
N LEU A 63 0.76 17.29 -1.32
CA LEU A 63 0.34 16.72 -2.60
C LEU A 63 -0.71 17.57 -3.35
N ARG A 64 -1.41 18.46 -2.64
CA ARG A 64 -2.31 19.44 -3.25
C ARG A 64 -1.55 20.60 -3.90
N ARG A 65 -0.47 21.06 -3.26
CA ARG A 65 0.36 22.17 -3.77
C ARG A 65 1.46 21.72 -4.73
N GLY A 66 1.90 20.47 -4.63
CA GLY A 66 3.00 19.93 -5.42
C GLY A 66 2.62 19.57 -6.87
N PRO A 67 3.62 19.22 -7.69
CA PRO A 67 3.44 18.68 -9.04
C PRO A 67 2.48 17.48 -9.08
N LYS A 68 1.64 17.41 -10.12
CA LYS A 68 0.66 16.33 -10.30
C LYS A 68 1.30 14.93 -10.28
N GLY A 69 2.51 14.80 -10.82
CA GLY A 69 3.26 13.53 -10.89
C GLY A 69 3.65 12.94 -9.53
N TRP A 70 3.61 13.72 -8.43
CA TRP A 70 3.96 13.22 -7.11
C TRP A 70 2.99 12.16 -6.57
N ARG A 71 1.69 12.30 -6.88
CA ARG A 71 0.70 11.29 -6.48
C ARG A 71 0.96 9.96 -7.17
N HIS A 72 1.25 10.00 -8.47
CA HIS A 72 1.60 8.83 -9.25
C HIS A 72 2.91 8.20 -8.74
N ARG A 73 3.93 9.03 -8.44
CA ARG A 73 5.18 8.57 -7.83
C ARG A 73 4.95 7.79 -6.54
N LEU A 74 4.19 8.36 -5.61
CA LEU A 74 3.90 7.72 -4.33
C LEU A 74 3.02 6.48 -4.51
N ALA A 75 2.06 6.49 -5.43
CA ALA A 75 1.24 5.32 -5.75
C ALA A 75 2.09 4.13 -6.26
N LEU A 76 3.10 4.39 -7.09
CA LEU A 76 4.03 3.36 -7.57
C LEU A 76 4.85 2.75 -6.42
N ILE A 77 5.35 3.58 -5.50
CA ILE A 77 6.14 3.13 -4.35
C ILE A 77 5.25 2.30 -3.40
N GLU A 78 4.10 2.84 -3.00
CA GLU A 78 3.18 2.17 -2.07
C GLU A 78 2.67 0.84 -2.64
N ALA A 79 2.27 0.80 -3.93
CA ALA A 79 1.79 -0.43 -4.54
C ALA A 79 2.89 -1.49 -4.64
N ALA A 80 4.13 -1.10 -4.92
CA ALA A 80 5.26 -2.02 -4.93
C ALA A 80 5.56 -2.55 -3.51
N ASP A 81 5.50 -1.69 -2.48
CA ASP A 81 5.72 -2.12 -1.09
C ASP A 81 4.59 -3.03 -0.59
N LEU A 82 3.33 -2.73 -0.94
CA LEU A 82 2.17 -3.56 -0.61
C LEU A 82 2.18 -4.90 -1.34
N SER A 83 2.79 -5.04 -2.52
CA SER A 83 2.82 -6.32 -3.24
C SER A 83 3.52 -7.42 -2.43
N TRP A 84 4.50 -7.06 -1.60
CA TRP A 84 5.19 -7.99 -0.71
C TRP A 84 4.26 -8.67 0.30
N LEU A 85 3.14 -8.04 0.68
CA LEU A 85 2.16 -8.64 1.59
C LEU A 85 1.48 -9.88 1.02
N ASN A 86 1.34 -9.91 -0.31
CA ASN A 86 0.74 -11.02 -1.03
C ASN A 86 1.77 -12.06 -1.46
N GLY A 87 3.05 -11.89 -1.09
CA GLY A 87 4.15 -12.70 -1.60
C GLY A 87 4.58 -12.36 -3.03
N ASP A 88 3.90 -11.41 -3.68
CA ASP A 88 4.23 -10.89 -4.99
C ASP A 88 5.47 -9.98 -4.88
N ARG A 89 6.67 -10.56 -5.02
CA ARG A 89 7.95 -9.82 -4.95
C ARG A 89 8.25 -9.08 -6.26
N ILE A 90 7.38 -8.15 -6.62
CA ILE A 90 7.53 -7.33 -7.82
C ILE A 90 8.44 -6.15 -7.49
N GLY A 91 9.61 -6.13 -8.13
CA GLY A 91 10.52 -4.98 -8.05
C GLY A 91 9.94 -3.74 -8.73
N PRO A 92 10.26 -2.53 -8.24
CA PRO A 92 9.77 -1.28 -8.81
C PRO A 92 10.21 -1.08 -10.28
N ASP A 93 11.31 -1.72 -10.70
CA ASP A 93 11.79 -1.75 -12.07
C ASP A 93 10.83 -2.49 -13.01
N ARG A 94 10.39 -3.69 -12.60
CA ARG A 94 9.43 -4.51 -13.35
C ARG A 94 8.07 -3.83 -13.42
N LEU A 95 7.62 -3.26 -12.31
CA LEU A 95 6.36 -2.51 -12.25
C LEU A 95 6.38 -1.31 -13.20
N ALA A 96 7.47 -0.53 -13.23
CA ALA A 96 7.60 0.60 -14.12
C ALA A 96 7.55 0.21 -15.61
N LEU A 97 8.24 -0.87 -16.00
CA LEU A 97 8.23 -1.39 -17.37
C LEU A 97 6.85 -1.93 -17.79
N TRP A 98 6.16 -2.63 -16.88
CA TRP A 98 4.82 -3.15 -17.14
C TRP A 98 3.78 -2.04 -17.29
N ILE A 99 3.82 -1.02 -16.43
CA ILE A 99 2.86 0.09 -16.48
C ILE A 99 3.10 0.96 -17.70
N SER A 100 4.36 1.26 -18.03
CA SER A 100 4.68 2.16 -19.14
C SER A 100 4.54 1.52 -20.53
N MET A 101 4.87 0.22 -20.66
CA MET A 101 5.02 -0.42 -21.97
C MET A 101 4.43 -1.83 -22.06
N ARG A 102 3.80 -2.34 -21.00
CA ARG A 102 3.30 -3.72 -20.91
C ARG A 102 4.38 -4.78 -21.17
N ILE A 103 5.63 -4.47 -20.83
CA ILE A 103 6.74 -5.42 -20.92
C ILE A 103 6.76 -6.29 -19.66
N SER A 104 6.78 -7.60 -19.85
CA SER A 104 7.02 -8.61 -18.81
C SER A 104 8.17 -9.54 -19.23
N GLY A 105 8.95 -9.99 -18.26
CA GLY A 105 9.99 -11.01 -18.45
C GLY A 105 9.41 -12.41 -18.53
N LEU A 106 10.20 -13.37 -19.04
CA LEU A 106 9.79 -14.77 -19.23
C LEU A 106 9.38 -15.48 -17.92
N HIS A 107 9.86 -14.99 -16.78
CA HIS A 107 9.57 -15.52 -15.44
C HIS A 107 8.67 -14.60 -14.61
N ASP A 108 8.14 -13.53 -15.20
CA ASP A 108 7.24 -12.64 -14.47
C ASP A 108 5.84 -13.25 -14.41
N ASP A 109 5.25 -13.24 -13.21
CA ASP A 109 3.82 -13.52 -13.04
C ASP A 109 3.02 -12.31 -13.56
N THR A 110 2.44 -12.47 -14.74
CA THR A 110 1.62 -11.44 -15.38
C THR A 110 0.34 -11.13 -14.61
N ALA A 111 -0.20 -12.09 -13.85
CA ALA A 111 -1.33 -11.87 -12.98
C ALA A 111 -0.94 -11.01 -11.77
N ALA A 112 0.23 -11.27 -11.17
CA ALA A 112 0.78 -10.40 -10.12
C ALA A 112 1.02 -8.97 -10.64
N LEU A 113 1.61 -8.82 -11.83
CA LEU A 113 1.82 -7.50 -12.45
C LEU A 113 0.49 -6.79 -12.73
N ALA A 114 -0.55 -7.53 -13.15
CA ALA A 114 -1.89 -6.99 -13.33
C ALA A 114 -2.52 -6.52 -12.01
N ARG A 115 -2.39 -7.30 -10.93
CA ARG A 115 -2.86 -6.95 -9.57
C ARG A 115 -2.19 -5.68 -9.04
N VAL A 116 -0.86 -5.61 -9.10
CA VAL A 116 -0.13 -4.40 -8.65
C VAL A 116 -0.41 -3.21 -9.57
N GLY A 117 -0.56 -3.45 -10.87
CA GLY A 117 -0.99 -2.41 -11.81
C GLY A 117 -2.42 -1.89 -11.52
N TRP A 118 -3.33 -2.74 -11.03
CA TRP A 118 -4.64 -2.32 -10.52
C TRP A 118 -4.49 -1.43 -9.29
N ALA A 119 -3.66 -1.82 -8.32
CA ALA A 119 -3.38 -1.03 -7.13
C ALA A 119 -2.87 0.37 -7.48
N VAL A 120 -1.90 0.51 -8.39
CA VAL A 120 -1.39 1.82 -8.82
C VAL A 120 -2.50 2.71 -9.41
N ARG A 121 -3.39 2.14 -10.24
CA ARG A 121 -4.52 2.92 -10.81
C ARG A 121 -5.43 3.45 -9.71
N ARG A 122 -5.77 2.60 -8.73
CA ARG A 122 -6.63 3.00 -7.60
C ARG A 122 -5.96 3.99 -6.66
N LEU A 123 -4.65 3.91 -6.45
CA LEU A 123 -3.94 4.90 -5.62
C LEU A 123 -3.66 6.22 -6.35
N THR A 124 -3.68 6.23 -7.69
CA THR A 124 -3.43 7.45 -8.47
C THR A 124 -4.68 8.33 -8.57
N GLY A 125 -5.88 7.76 -8.62
CA GLY A 125 -7.13 8.51 -8.71
C GLY A 125 -8.38 7.65 -8.90
N GLY A 126 -9.45 8.29 -9.38
CA GLY A 126 -10.76 7.67 -9.63
C GLY A 126 -11.67 7.63 -8.40
N PRO A 127 -12.91 7.12 -8.56
CA PRO A 127 -13.90 7.04 -7.49
C PRO A 127 -13.40 6.28 -6.25
N GLY A 128 -13.96 6.61 -5.09
CA GLY A 128 -13.65 5.93 -3.83
C GLY A 128 -14.34 4.57 -3.70
N PRO A 129 -13.85 3.69 -2.82
CA PRO A 129 -14.46 2.38 -2.58
C PRO A 129 -15.84 2.45 -1.91
N GLU A 130 -16.16 3.55 -1.21
CA GLU A 130 -17.44 3.72 -0.51
C GLU A 130 -18.59 4.11 -1.45
N GLU A 131 -18.30 4.53 -2.69
CA GLU A 131 -19.32 4.83 -3.70
C GLU A 131 -19.89 3.56 -4.35
N ASP A 132 -18.99 2.66 -4.79
CA ASP A 132 -19.31 1.35 -5.36
C ASP A 132 -18.09 0.44 -5.21
N LEU A 133 -18.11 -0.43 -4.20
CA LEU A 133 -16.99 -1.31 -3.90
C LEU A 133 -16.78 -2.37 -4.98
N SER A 134 -17.84 -2.87 -5.60
CA SER A 134 -17.75 -3.87 -6.67
C SER A 134 -17.08 -3.29 -7.92
N ALA A 135 -17.47 -2.08 -8.31
CA ALA A 135 -16.81 -1.35 -9.39
C ALA A 135 -15.38 -0.96 -9.02
N PHE A 136 -15.14 -0.54 -7.77
CA PHE A 136 -13.79 -0.22 -7.29
C PHE A 136 -12.86 -1.43 -7.41
N LEU A 137 -13.32 -2.63 -7.05
CA LEU A 137 -12.55 -3.87 -7.12
C LEU A 137 -12.47 -4.47 -8.54
N ASP A 138 -13.21 -3.94 -9.52
CA ASP A 138 -13.39 -4.56 -10.84
C ASP A 138 -13.92 -6.02 -10.74
N ARG A 139 -14.75 -6.32 -9.74
CA ARG A 139 -15.29 -7.67 -9.46
C ARG A 139 -16.79 -7.73 -9.63
N ARG A 140 -17.28 -8.85 -10.17
CA ARG A 140 -18.71 -9.14 -10.36
C ARG A 140 -18.98 -10.61 -10.10
N ASP A 141 -20.22 -10.90 -9.71
CA ASP A 141 -20.71 -12.27 -9.65
C ASP A 141 -20.74 -12.89 -11.05
N PRO A 142 -20.35 -14.16 -11.19
CA PRO A 142 -20.48 -14.87 -12.46
C PRO A 142 -21.97 -15.10 -12.78
N GLU A 143 -22.31 -15.14 -14.08
CA GLU A 143 -23.70 -15.32 -14.53
C GLU A 143 -24.33 -16.63 -14.05
N ASN A 144 -23.52 -17.67 -13.84
CA ASN A 144 -23.95 -18.97 -13.34
C ASN A 144 -23.31 -19.24 -11.97
N MET A 145 -24.01 -18.89 -10.89
CA MET A 145 -23.64 -19.29 -9.52
C MET A 145 -24.46 -20.50 -9.06
N ALA A 146 -23.86 -21.31 -8.21
CA ALA A 146 -24.60 -22.35 -7.50
C ALA A 146 -25.59 -21.69 -6.52
N ASP A 147 -26.79 -22.24 -6.39
CA ASP A 147 -27.87 -21.66 -5.57
C ASP A 147 -27.48 -21.51 -4.08
N GLU A 148 -26.49 -22.26 -3.61
CA GLU A 148 -26.00 -22.26 -2.23
C GLU A 148 -24.84 -21.27 -1.98
N ALA A 149 -24.27 -20.68 -3.04
CA ALA A 149 -23.15 -19.76 -2.92
C ALA A 149 -23.65 -18.34 -2.64
N GLU A 150 -23.19 -17.75 -1.53
CA GLU A 150 -23.47 -16.33 -1.24
C GLU A 150 -22.87 -15.44 -2.34
N PRO A 151 -23.68 -14.57 -2.98
CA PRO A 151 -23.22 -13.62 -3.97
C PRO A 151 -22.14 -12.68 -3.42
N PHE A 152 -21.15 -12.36 -4.26
CA PHE A 152 -20.17 -11.33 -3.99
C PHE A 152 -20.82 -9.97 -3.74
N GLY A 153 -21.87 -9.62 -4.49
CA GLY A 153 -22.65 -8.41 -4.26
C GLY A 153 -23.21 -8.31 -2.83
N ASP A 154 -23.73 -9.41 -2.30
CA ASP A 154 -24.30 -9.45 -0.95
C ASP A 154 -23.21 -9.32 0.12
N ARG A 155 -22.08 -10.02 -0.04
CA ARG A 155 -20.90 -9.86 0.83
C ARG A 155 -20.36 -8.43 0.84
N VAL A 156 -20.30 -7.80 -0.33
CA VAL A 156 -19.92 -6.40 -0.49
C VAL A 156 -20.91 -5.48 0.23
N GLY A 157 -22.22 -5.74 0.07
CA GLY A 157 -23.28 -5.01 0.76
C GLY A 157 -23.14 -5.08 2.28
N GLY A 158 -22.96 -6.28 2.84
CA GLY A 158 -22.76 -6.48 4.27
C GLY A 158 -21.52 -5.76 4.81
N TRP A 159 -20.41 -5.79 4.08
CA TRP A 159 -19.21 -5.02 4.47
C TRP A 159 -19.45 -3.50 4.42
N LEU A 160 -20.12 -2.99 3.38
CA LEU A 160 -20.43 -1.56 3.25
C LEU A 160 -21.40 -1.09 4.35
N ASP A 161 -22.42 -1.89 4.68
CA ASP A 161 -23.36 -1.58 5.76
C ASP A 161 -22.64 -1.50 7.11
N LEU A 162 -21.71 -2.41 7.38
CA LEU A 162 -20.89 -2.36 8.59
C LEU A 162 -20.00 -1.10 8.63
N MET A 163 -19.41 -0.72 7.50
CA MET A 163 -18.60 0.49 7.37
C MET A 163 -19.45 1.77 7.54
N ALA A 164 -20.71 1.76 7.07
CA ALA A 164 -21.67 2.84 7.27
C ALA A 164 -22.09 2.97 8.74
N GLN A 165 -22.33 1.85 9.44
CA GLN A 165 -22.59 1.85 10.89
C GLN A 165 -21.42 2.41 11.71
N ALA A 166 -20.20 2.30 11.17
CA ALA A 166 -18.97 2.84 11.73
C ALA A 166 -18.67 4.30 11.32
N ALA A 167 -19.59 5.02 10.66
CA ALA A 167 -19.36 6.37 10.16
C ALA A 167 -18.97 7.42 11.22
N LYS A 168 -19.21 7.14 12.51
CA LYS A 168 -18.79 8.02 13.63
C LYS A 168 -17.33 7.80 14.06
N LEU A 169 -16.70 6.70 13.64
CA LEU A 169 -15.27 6.50 13.84
C LEU A 169 -14.50 7.42 12.89
N HIS A 170 -13.31 7.83 13.30
CA HIS A 170 -12.39 8.57 12.44
C HIS A 170 -12.06 7.73 11.18
N PRO A 171 -11.92 8.32 9.98
CA PRO A 171 -11.66 7.58 8.74
C PRO A 171 -10.46 6.62 8.82
N ILE A 172 -9.38 7.02 9.49
CA ILE A 172 -8.21 6.16 9.76
C ILE A 172 -8.57 4.91 10.59
N THR A 173 -9.36 5.06 11.65
CA THR A 173 -9.82 3.93 12.47
C THR A 173 -10.76 3.05 11.67
N ARG A 174 -11.71 3.66 10.94
CA ARG A 174 -12.66 2.97 10.07
C ARG A 174 -11.93 2.16 8.98
N ALA A 175 -10.88 2.71 8.39
CA ALA A 175 -10.01 2.01 7.44
C ALA A 175 -9.30 0.80 8.08
N CYS A 176 -8.72 0.95 9.27
CA CYS A 176 -8.09 -0.14 10.01
C CYS A 176 -9.09 -1.26 10.32
N MET A 177 -10.29 -0.89 10.77
CA MET A 177 -11.39 -1.83 11.01
C MET A 177 -11.76 -2.58 9.74
N GLY A 178 -12.09 -1.86 8.66
CA GLY A 178 -12.49 -2.45 7.38
C GLY A 178 -11.45 -3.40 6.81
N PHE A 179 -10.16 -3.06 6.91
CA PHE A 179 -9.05 -3.94 6.54
C PHE A 179 -9.07 -5.27 7.31
N HIS A 180 -9.26 -5.21 8.63
CA HIS A 180 -9.24 -6.40 9.47
C HIS A 180 -10.52 -7.24 9.43
N LEU A 181 -11.64 -6.64 9.04
CA LEU A 181 -12.92 -7.33 8.87
C LEU A 181 -13.11 -7.86 7.44
N TRP A 182 -12.23 -7.51 6.50
CA TRP A 182 -12.30 -7.89 5.08
C TRP A 182 -12.49 -9.40 4.86
N SER A 183 -11.61 -10.22 5.42
CA SER A 183 -11.70 -11.69 5.28
C SER A 183 -12.89 -12.28 6.02
N LEU A 184 -13.35 -11.64 7.11
CA LEU A 184 -14.51 -12.08 7.86
C LEU A 184 -15.82 -11.83 7.09
N ALA A 185 -15.87 -10.75 6.30
CA ALA A 185 -16.95 -10.48 5.36
C ALA A 185 -16.89 -11.35 4.08
N GLY A 186 -16.05 -12.38 4.03
CA GLY A 186 -15.92 -13.26 2.88
C GLY A 186 -15.30 -12.61 1.62
N LEU A 187 -14.77 -11.39 1.73
CA LEU A 187 -14.13 -10.67 0.62
C LEU A 187 -12.69 -11.10 0.35
N GLY A 188 -12.14 -12.01 1.16
CA GLY A 188 -10.71 -12.33 1.22
C GLY A 188 -10.23 -13.54 0.42
N GLN A 189 -10.79 -13.86 -0.74
CA GLN A 189 -10.32 -15.01 -1.52
C GLN A 189 -8.90 -14.76 -2.13
N HIS A 190 -8.21 -15.78 -2.64
CA HIS A 190 -7.02 -15.67 -3.52
C HIS A 190 -5.98 -14.53 -3.33
N GLY A 191 -5.52 -14.22 -2.11
CA GLY A 191 -4.51 -13.16 -1.92
C GLY A 191 -5.08 -11.73 -1.92
N ASP A 192 -6.35 -11.54 -1.57
CA ASP A 192 -7.03 -10.24 -1.55
C ASP A 192 -6.59 -9.28 -0.41
N ARG A 193 -5.43 -9.50 0.23
CA ARG A 193 -4.90 -8.54 1.23
C ARG A 193 -4.45 -7.23 0.59
N LEU A 194 -4.00 -7.27 -0.66
CA LEU A 194 -3.74 -6.06 -1.43
C LEU A 194 -5.03 -5.27 -1.66
N GLU A 195 -6.13 -5.91 -2.07
CA GLU A 195 -7.42 -5.24 -2.26
C GLU A 195 -7.90 -4.57 -0.96
N ALA A 196 -7.84 -5.30 0.16
CA ALA A 196 -8.18 -4.77 1.48
C ALA A 196 -7.30 -3.56 1.86
N ALA A 197 -5.98 -3.64 1.63
CA ALA A 197 -5.05 -2.57 1.96
C ALA A 197 -5.27 -1.33 1.10
N ILE A 198 -5.48 -1.49 -0.21
CA ILE A 198 -5.74 -0.39 -1.14
C ILE A 198 -7.08 0.28 -0.80
N THR A 199 -8.12 -0.50 -0.51
CA THR A 199 -9.41 0.02 -0.04
C THR A 199 -9.25 0.82 1.25
N ALA A 200 -8.54 0.27 2.24
CA ALA A 200 -8.31 0.96 3.51
C ALA A 200 -7.47 2.24 3.34
N ALA A 201 -6.44 2.23 2.48
CA ALA A 201 -5.64 3.42 2.17
C ALA A 201 -6.50 4.54 1.56
N ARG A 202 -7.46 4.20 0.70
CA ARG A 202 -8.41 5.15 0.11
C ARG A 202 -9.38 5.70 1.15
N ILE A 203 -9.92 4.85 2.02
CA ILE A 203 -10.86 5.28 3.08
C ILE A 203 -10.15 6.19 4.10
N ALA A 204 -8.92 5.88 4.49
CA ALA A 204 -8.17 6.70 5.43
C ALA A 204 -7.87 8.12 4.92
N ALA A 205 -7.90 8.33 3.60
CA ALA A 205 -7.70 9.63 2.95
C ALA A 205 -9.00 10.28 2.45
N SER A 206 -10.19 9.74 2.79
CA SER A 206 -11.49 10.18 2.24
C SER A 206 -11.76 11.67 2.41
N ASP A 207 -11.28 12.25 3.52
CA ASP A 207 -11.51 13.66 3.86
C ASP A 207 -10.48 14.61 3.19
N GLY A 208 -9.45 14.03 2.55
CA GLY A 208 -8.40 14.74 1.85
C GLY A 208 -8.85 15.31 0.50
N LYS A 209 -8.10 16.30 -0.01
CA LYS A 209 -8.31 16.90 -1.34
C LYS A 209 -7.06 16.87 -2.21
N GLY A 210 -5.91 16.62 -1.61
CA GLY A 210 -4.61 16.46 -2.23
C GLY A 210 -4.15 15.01 -2.30
N ALA A 211 -4.22 14.28 -1.18
CA ALA A 211 -3.87 12.87 -1.14
C ALA A 211 -5.06 12.02 -1.60
N VAL A 212 -4.84 11.10 -2.54
CA VAL A 212 -5.87 10.12 -2.96
C VAL A 212 -5.91 8.92 -2.00
N PHE A 213 -4.81 8.66 -1.31
CA PHE A 213 -4.64 7.56 -0.37
C PHE A 213 -3.74 7.96 0.80
N ALA A 214 -3.86 7.27 1.92
CA ALA A 214 -2.93 7.36 3.05
C ALA A 214 -1.89 6.23 2.96
N PRO A 215 -0.58 6.50 3.05
CA PRO A 215 0.45 5.46 3.01
C PRO A 215 0.33 4.45 4.16
N LEU A 216 0.52 3.17 3.86
CA LEU A 216 0.45 2.06 4.81
C LEU A 216 1.74 1.24 4.85
N ALA A 217 2.45 1.12 3.71
CA ALA A 217 3.56 0.19 3.54
C ALA A 217 4.92 0.86 3.28
N MET A 218 4.98 2.14 2.90
CA MET A 218 6.26 2.86 2.73
C MET A 218 7.17 2.83 3.98
N GLY A 219 6.61 2.64 5.17
CA GLY A 219 7.34 2.49 6.43
C GLY A 219 7.64 1.04 6.82
N GLY A 220 7.34 0.09 5.94
CA GLY A 220 7.23 -1.34 6.22
C GLY A 220 5.81 -1.75 6.61
N ALA A 221 5.43 -2.97 6.26
CA ALA A 221 4.05 -3.46 6.40
C ALA A 221 3.68 -3.97 7.82
N GLY A 222 4.45 -3.59 8.84
CA GLY A 222 4.28 -4.08 10.22
C GLY A 222 2.95 -3.70 10.87
N GLY A 223 2.34 -2.59 10.42
CA GLY A 223 1.02 -2.12 10.85
C GLY A 223 -0.15 -2.98 10.36
N LEU A 224 0.07 -3.79 9.32
CA LEU A 224 -0.97 -4.61 8.67
C LEU A 224 -1.06 -6.03 9.25
N ARG A 225 -0.29 -6.32 10.30
CA ARG A 225 -0.25 -7.64 10.93
C ARG A 225 -1.61 -7.99 11.55
N ALA A 226 -2.16 -9.12 11.10
CA ALA A 226 -3.33 -9.74 11.69
C ALA A 226 -3.03 -10.26 13.10
N GLY A 227 -3.96 -10.06 14.04
CA GLY A 227 -3.89 -10.62 15.40
C GLY A 227 -4.14 -9.61 16.51
N GLY A 228 -4.49 -10.10 17.71
CA GLY A 228 -4.82 -9.27 18.87
C GLY A 228 -6.21 -8.63 18.82
N PRO A 229 -6.65 -7.99 19.92
CA PRO A 229 -7.89 -7.21 20.00
C PRO A 229 -7.82 -5.93 19.14
N PRO A 230 -8.95 -5.26 18.88
CA PRO A 230 -9.02 -4.02 18.10
C PRO A 230 -8.04 -2.91 18.54
N ALA A 231 -7.82 -2.74 19.85
CA ALA A 231 -6.85 -1.77 20.37
C ALA A 231 -5.42 -2.03 19.88
N ASP A 232 -4.93 -3.27 19.99
CA ASP A 232 -3.58 -3.63 19.53
C ASP A 232 -3.42 -3.49 18.01
N ARG A 233 -4.47 -3.83 17.26
CA ARG A 233 -4.50 -3.65 15.80
C ARG A 233 -4.41 -2.17 15.44
N LEU A 234 -5.24 -1.34 16.06
CA LEU A 234 -5.26 0.11 15.83
C LEU A 234 -3.93 0.76 16.24
N ALA A 235 -3.35 0.37 17.37
CA ALA A 235 -2.07 0.88 17.82
C ALA A 235 -0.97 0.65 16.77
N ARG A 236 -0.84 -0.59 16.26
CA ARG A 236 0.15 -0.94 15.23
C ARG A 236 -0.14 -0.27 13.88
N TRP A 237 -1.42 -0.17 13.52
CA TRP A 237 -1.85 0.53 12.31
C TRP A 237 -1.42 2.00 12.33
N LEU A 238 -1.67 2.69 13.45
CA LEU A 238 -1.29 4.09 13.64
C LEU A 238 0.23 4.27 13.61
N ASP A 239 1.00 3.40 14.27
CA ASP A 239 2.47 3.48 14.27
C ASP A 239 3.04 3.23 12.85
N GLY A 240 2.46 2.28 12.12
CA GLY A 240 2.81 1.99 10.73
C GLY A 240 2.49 3.15 9.79
N MET A 241 1.27 3.70 9.89
CA MET A 241 0.83 4.82 9.07
C MET A 241 1.62 6.11 9.38
N GLU A 242 1.96 6.39 10.65
CA GLU A 242 2.84 7.52 10.98
C GLU A 242 4.18 7.38 10.27
N THR A 243 4.81 6.21 10.36
CA THR A 243 6.09 5.93 9.72
C THR A 243 5.98 6.05 8.20
N ALA A 244 4.92 5.49 7.60
CA ALA A 244 4.70 5.53 6.16
C ALA A 244 4.44 6.96 5.66
N CYS A 245 3.68 7.78 6.38
CA CYS A 245 3.50 9.20 6.05
C CYS A 245 4.81 9.99 6.12
N LEU A 246 5.64 9.75 7.14
CA LEU A 246 6.95 10.41 7.25
C LEU A 246 7.90 9.99 6.12
N THR A 247 7.92 8.71 5.75
CA THR A 247 8.67 8.22 4.58
C THR A 247 8.17 8.84 3.29
N GLY A 248 6.84 8.92 3.10
CA GLY A 248 6.23 9.57 1.95
C GLY A 248 6.62 11.05 1.83
N MET A 249 6.57 11.81 2.92
CA MET A 249 7.03 13.20 2.96
C MET A 249 8.51 13.32 2.59
N ARG A 250 9.37 12.45 3.15
CA ARG A 250 10.80 12.42 2.81
C ARG A 250 11.03 12.14 1.32
N HIS A 251 10.28 11.23 0.71
CA HIS A 251 10.35 10.99 -0.73
C HIS A 251 10.00 12.22 -1.56
N LEU A 252 9.03 13.04 -1.11
CA LEU A 252 8.65 14.28 -1.78
C LEU A 252 9.72 15.37 -1.61
N ASP A 253 10.31 15.49 -0.43
CA ASP A 253 11.37 16.48 -0.18
C ASP A 253 12.64 16.13 -0.96
N ASP A 254 13.04 14.85 -0.97
CA ASP A 254 14.20 14.36 -1.73
C ASP A 254 14.02 14.62 -3.24
N ILE A 255 12.82 14.35 -3.79
CA ILE A 255 12.59 14.53 -5.23
C ILE A 255 12.42 16.00 -5.63
N GLU A 256 11.88 16.85 -4.76
CA GLU A 256 11.81 18.29 -5.00
C GLU A 256 13.22 18.90 -5.05
N ALA A 257 14.05 18.59 -4.05
CA ALA A 257 15.43 19.04 -3.99
C ALA A 257 16.23 18.56 -5.21
N TRP A 258 16.05 17.29 -5.59
CA TRP A 258 16.62 16.74 -6.80
C TRP A 258 16.17 17.49 -8.06
N SER A 259 14.87 17.76 -8.22
CA SER A 259 14.33 18.44 -9.41
C SER A 259 14.93 19.84 -9.58
N ALA A 260 15.01 20.61 -8.49
CA ALA A 260 15.61 21.95 -8.52
C ALA A 260 17.10 21.91 -8.89
N ARG A 261 17.85 20.93 -8.37
CA ARG A 261 19.26 20.71 -8.71
C ARG A 261 19.43 20.32 -10.18
N ALA A 262 18.62 19.38 -10.66
CA ALA A 262 18.66 18.91 -12.05
C ALA A 262 18.33 20.04 -13.03
N GLU A 263 17.31 20.86 -12.76
CA GLU A 263 16.96 22.03 -13.57
C GLU A 263 18.10 23.04 -13.66
N THR A 264 18.77 23.31 -12.53
CA THR A 264 19.91 24.23 -12.48
C THR A 264 21.09 23.72 -13.31
N GLU A 265 21.48 22.45 -13.13
CA GLU A 265 22.60 21.86 -13.85
C GLU A 265 22.33 21.68 -15.34
N MET A 266 21.09 21.39 -15.72
CA MET A 266 20.69 21.16 -17.10
C MET A 266 20.36 22.45 -17.86
N SER A 267 20.43 23.62 -17.22
CA SER A 267 20.13 24.92 -17.83
C SER A 267 20.95 25.24 -19.09
N SER A 268 22.16 24.70 -19.21
CA SER A 268 23.01 24.86 -20.39
C SER A 268 22.65 23.94 -21.56
N LEU A 269 21.80 22.93 -21.35
CA LEU A 269 21.39 21.98 -22.38
C LEU A 269 20.26 22.57 -23.21
N SER A 270 20.35 22.44 -24.52
CA SER A 270 19.31 22.93 -25.44
C SER A 270 18.29 21.83 -25.79
N GLY A 271 17.10 22.27 -26.20
CA GLY A 271 16.04 21.40 -26.67
C GLY A 271 15.04 20.97 -25.59
N ARG A 272 14.06 20.15 -26.00
CA ARG A 272 12.93 19.75 -25.15
C ARG A 272 13.17 18.48 -24.33
N THR A 273 14.18 17.68 -24.68
CA THR A 273 14.48 16.40 -24.02
C THR A 273 14.98 16.56 -22.59
N PRO A 274 15.91 17.49 -22.26
CA PRO A 274 16.36 17.70 -20.89
C PRO A 274 15.23 17.96 -19.88
N PRO A 275 14.37 18.99 -20.05
CA PRO A 275 13.29 19.24 -19.09
C PRO A 275 12.22 18.12 -19.08
N ALA A 276 11.96 17.47 -20.22
CA ALA A 276 11.05 16.34 -20.27
C ALA A 276 11.56 15.13 -19.46
N LEU A 277 12.87 14.86 -19.49
CA LEU A 277 13.48 13.81 -18.67
C LEU A 277 13.44 14.15 -17.18
N CYS A 278 13.64 15.42 -16.80
CA CYS A 278 13.44 15.86 -15.42
C CYS A 278 12.02 15.57 -14.94
N ALA A 279 11.01 15.93 -15.74
CA ALA A 279 9.60 15.65 -15.42
C ALA A 279 9.33 14.15 -15.25
N VAL A 280 9.84 13.31 -16.15
CA VAL A 280 9.69 11.85 -16.07
C VAL A 280 10.34 11.28 -14.80
N LEU A 281 11.56 11.70 -14.45
CA LEU A 281 12.27 11.23 -13.26
C LEU A 281 11.66 11.76 -11.94
N THR A 282 11.01 12.91 -11.97
CA THR A 282 10.20 13.42 -10.85
C THR A 282 8.96 12.57 -10.64
N GLU A 283 8.25 12.20 -11.71
CA GLU A 283 7.03 11.41 -11.65
C GLU A 283 7.26 9.91 -11.42
N TRP A 284 8.33 9.34 -11.97
CA TRP A 284 8.59 7.90 -11.93
C TRP A 284 9.77 7.58 -11.01
N PRO A 285 9.61 6.67 -10.02
CA PRO A 285 10.70 6.29 -9.12
C PRO A 285 11.90 5.65 -9.84
N LEU A 286 11.63 4.94 -10.94
CA LEU A 286 12.63 4.30 -11.80
C LEU A 286 12.28 4.48 -13.27
N VAL A 287 13.31 4.72 -14.08
CA VAL A 287 13.16 5.01 -15.52
C VAL A 287 14.17 4.19 -16.32
N SER A 288 13.74 3.61 -17.43
CA SER A 288 14.64 3.06 -18.46
C SER A 288 14.68 3.95 -19.69
N ALA A 289 15.69 3.79 -20.55
CA ALA A 289 15.75 4.48 -21.84
C ALA A 289 14.52 4.22 -22.74
N PRO A 290 14.01 2.97 -22.93
CA PRO A 290 12.78 2.75 -23.69
C PRO A 290 11.55 3.42 -23.09
N MET A 291 11.42 3.38 -21.77
CA MET A 291 10.34 4.03 -21.07
C MET A 291 10.40 5.56 -21.25
N ALA A 292 11.58 6.16 -21.06
CA ALA A 292 11.77 7.59 -21.26
C ALA A 292 11.49 8.02 -22.71
N GLU A 293 11.91 7.25 -23.72
CA GLU A 293 11.54 7.52 -25.12
C GLU A 293 10.01 7.55 -25.31
N ALA A 294 9.30 6.55 -24.76
CA ALA A 294 7.85 6.48 -24.87
C ALA A 294 7.14 7.63 -24.14
N LEU A 295 7.63 8.00 -22.95
CA LEU A 295 7.02 9.04 -22.11
C LEU A 295 7.34 10.47 -22.57
N THR A 296 8.55 10.72 -23.06
CA THR A 296 8.94 12.07 -23.52
C THR A 296 8.68 12.31 -25.00
N GLY A 297 8.44 11.26 -25.79
CA GLY A 297 8.33 11.33 -27.26
C GLY A 297 9.63 11.73 -27.96
N ALA A 298 10.78 11.63 -27.28
CA ALA A 298 12.08 11.96 -27.83
C ALA A 298 12.76 10.69 -28.37
N SER A 299 13.62 10.81 -29.38
CA SER A 299 14.30 9.63 -29.94
C SER A 299 15.16 8.92 -28.91
N ARG A 300 15.26 7.58 -29.01
CA ARG A 300 16.10 6.76 -28.14
C ARG A 300 17.51 7.30 -27.98
N ALA A 301 18.13 7.75 -29.07
CA ALA A 301 19.49 8.28 -29.06
C ALA A 301 19.58 9.59 -28.25
N ALA A 302 18.58 10.47 -28.35
CA ALA A 302 18.55 11.69 -27.54
C ALA A 302 18.36 11.39 -26.05
N VAL A 303 17.46 10.45 -25.72
CA VAL A 303 17.24 9.99 -24.35
C VAL A 303 18.52 9.40 -23.76
N GLN A 304 19.17 8.45 -24.46
CA GLN A 304 20.39 7.81 -23.98
C GLN A 304 21.55 8.80 -23.76
N ARG A 305 21.73 9.77 -24.67
CA ARG A 305 22.74 10.83 -24.48
C ARG A 305 22.48 11.65 -23.23
N ASN A 306 21.23 12.03 -22.97
CA ASN A 306 20.88 12.82 -21.79
C ASN A 306 21.00 11.99 -20.51
N LEU A 307 20.54 10.73 -20.50
CA LEU A 307 20.70 9.85 -19.33
C LEU A 307 22.18 9.63 -19.00
N ALA A 308 23.03 9.37 -19.99
CA ALA A 308 24.48 9.24 -19.78
C ALA A 308 25.10 10.53 -19.24
N TRP A 309 24.65 11.69 -19.72
CA TRP A 309 25.08 12.99 -19.22
C TRP A 309 24.66 13.20 -17.76
N MET A 310 23.40 12.90 -17.42
CA MET A 310 22.86 13.04 -16.05
C MET A 310 23.58 12.09 -15.08
N GLU A 311 23.89 10.87 -15.52
CA GLU A 311 24.65 9.88 -14.75
C GLU A 311 26.08 10.35 -14.49
N ALA A 312 26.77 10.87 -15.51
CA ALA A 312 28.11 11.44 -15.37
C ALA A 312 28.17 12.67 -14.45
N ARG A 313 27.05 13.39 -14.29
CA ARG A 313 26.90 14.52 -13.36
C ARG A 313 26.41 14.11 -11.97
N GLY A 314 26.12 12.82 -11.74
CA GLY A 314 25.61 12.34 -10.46
C GLY A 314 24.16 12.75 -10.18
N LEU A 315 23.41 13.21 -11.17
CA LEU A 315 21.98 13.51 -11.02
C LEU A 315 21.15 12.23 -10.94
N ILE A 316 21.54 11.20 -11.67
CA ILE A 316 20.91 9.88 -11.62
C ILE A 316 21.97 8.80 -11.40
N ARG A 317 21.54 7.65 -10.91
CA ARG A 317 22.37 6.45 -10.81
C ARG A 317 21.65 5.24 -11.37
N GLU A 318 22.38 4.40 -12.08
CA GLU A 318 21.89 3.06 -12.41
C GLU A 318 21.68 2.22 -11.14
N VAL A 319 20.57 1.48 -11.10
CA VAL A 319 20.23 0.57 -9.99
C VAL A 319 20.07 -0.88 -10.41
N THR A 320 20.03 -1.16 -11.71
CA THR A 320 19.97 -2.52 -12.24
C THR A 320 21.36 -3.13 -12.38
N GLY A 321 21.45 -4.43 -12.11
CA GLY A 321 22.60 -5.28 -12.49
C GLY A 321 22.47 -5.81 -13.93
N GLN A 322 22.73 -7.09 -14.17
CA GLN A 322 22.70 -7.74 -15.50
C GLN A 322 21.30 -7.93 -16.13
N GLY A 323 20.34 -7.06 -15.83
CA GLY A 323 19.01 -7.10 -16.43
C GLY A 323 19.00 -6.68 -17.91
N ARG A 324 17.98 -7.10 -18.67
CA ARG A 324 17.81 -6.72 -20.08
C ARG A 324 17.68 -5.20 -20.30
N PHE A 325 17.17 -4.48 -19.30
CA PHE A 325 17.03 -3.04 -19.33
C PHE A 325 17.81 -2.42 -18.19
N ARG A 326 18.63 -1.42 -18.52
CA ARG A 326 19.23 -0.51 -17.53
C ARG A 326 18.14 0.41 -16.97
N MET A 327 18.10 0.55 -15.66
CA MET A 327 17.16 1.43 -14.95
C MET A 327 17.94 2.43 -14.11
N TRP A 328 17.50 3.68 -14.15
CA TRP A 328 18.06 4.77 -13.37
C TRP A 328 17.05 5.29 -12.35
N ARG A 329 17.58 5.78 -11.22
CA ARG A 329 16.83 6.59 -10.26
C ARG A 329 17.49 7.94 -10.07
N ALA A 330 16.70 8.94 -9.70
CA ALA A 330 17.19 10.17 -9.11
C ALA A 330 18.06 9.87 -7.87
N VAL A 331 19.19 10.57 -7.78
CA VAL A 331 20.05 10.58 -6.58
C VAL A 331 19.47 11.64 -5.65
N ALA A 332 19.03 11.25 -4.44
CA ALA A 332 18.65 12.22 -3.41
C ALA A 332 19.90 13.03 -3.02
#